data_AF-A0A9X1N256-F1
#
_entry.id   AF-A0A9X1N256-F1
#
_cell.length_a   1.000
_cell.length_b   1.000
_cell.length_c   1.000
_cell.angle_alpha   90.00
_cell.angle_beta   90.00
_cell.angle_gamma   90.00
#
_symmetry.space_group_name_H-M   'P 1'
#
loop_
_entity.id
_entity.type
_entity.pdbx_description
1 polymer ?
#
loop_
_entity_poly.entity_id
_entity_poly.type
_entity_poly.pdbx_seq_one_letter_code
_entity_poly.pdbx_strand_id
1 'polypeptide(L)'
;MNKTSNLIVLKAFGNDFEALINETILPVAMSRLRGQLTMPKLISVDTADESKKVGELVRVNKPVEFDSADEHGTGGSTATDLNVEKVELRLDRHVYKEFKMSDREFTGMQPGVIPDALAAAVDVLARTVNSAIFDMSKEVPYFSGNLASANARDKKDIIQARKTLQNAKVFGDKNLVLTSDTEADLLGIFTTGNDQTAEKEGTIGRRFGFDVYSDVQAPYHFAGTASESAGITLSIAAAAGSSTLVLAGCGANATLVKGDVISVAGSSQVFAVAADVVADADGAVAVAVTPAVSAELASGTAITVAGDHAVDLAFSKSAFMIAFRQLETPENAPGVTMGSMTDPVTGITLRLLSWYNPSTESTHWKLETLFGCKAVAPERAIRVGGH
;
A
#
# COMPACT_ATOMS: atom_id res chain seq x y z
N MET A 1 -44.04 -10.05 18.42
CA MET A 1 -43.23 -8.95 17.83
C MET A 1 -42.41 -9.58 16.70
N ASN A 2 -42.96 -9.56 15.48
CA ASN A 2 -42.48 -10.33 14.34
C ASN A 2 -41.13 -9.80 13.85
N LYS A 3 -40.12 -10.68 13.82
CA LYS A 3 -38.90 -10.51 13.01
C LYS A 3 -39.28 -10.79 11.55
N THR A 4 -39.51 -9.73 10.79
CA THR A 4 -39.67 -9.79 9.34
C THR A 4 -38.33 -10.09 8.69
N SER A 5 -38.24 -11.27 8.07
CA SER A 5 -37.11 -11.74 7.28
C SER A 5 -36.83 -10.81 6.08
N ASN A 6 -35.55 -10.53 5.83
CA ASN A 6 -35.00 -9.70 4.74
C ASN A 6 -35.25 -10.23 3.30
N LEU A 7 -36.28 -11.04 3.09
CA LEU A 7 -36.62 -11.66 1.79
C LEU A 7 -37.40 -10.75 0.84
N ILE A 8 -37.63 -9.48 1.19
CA ILE A 8 -38.46 -8.54 0.40
C ILE A 8 -37.64 -7.73 -0.62
N VAL A 9 -36.31 -7.62 -0.48
CA VAL A 9 -35.53 -6.71 -1.34
C VAL A 9 -35.40 -7.22 -2.79
N LEU A 10 -35.55 -8.52 -3.04
CA LEU A 10 -35.48 -9.08 -4.41
C LEU A 10 -36.78 -8.92 -5.23
N LYS A 11 -37.89 -8.49 -4.61
CA LYS A 11 -39.18 -8.26 -5.30
C LYS A 11 -39.49 -6.79 -5.57
N ALA A 12 -38.68 -5.85 -5.06
CA ALA A 12 -38.94 -4.41 -5.23
C ALA A 12 -38.55 -3.88 -6.62
N PHE A 13 -37.68 -4.60 -7.34
CA PHE A 13 -37.22 -4.25 -8.69
C PHE A 13 -37.92 -5.17 -9.70
N GLY A 14 -39.02 -4.70 -10.27
CA GLY A 14 -39.68 -5.44 -11.34
C GLY A 14 -38.74 -5.59 -12.54
N ASN A 15 -38.26 -6.81 -12.82
CA ASN A 15 -37.47 -7.23 -13.99
C ASN A 15 -36.26 -6.37 -14.44
N ASP A 16 -35.92 -5.30 -13.73
CA ASP A 16 -34.79 -4.45 -14.04
C ASP A 16 -33.58 -4.87 -13.19
N PHE A 17 -32.83 -5.82 -13.74
CA PHE A 17 -31.60 -6.32 -13.13
C PHE A 17 -30.51 -5.23 -13.04
N GLU A 18 -30.57 -4.20 -13.89
CA GLU A 18 -29.65 -3.06 -13.87
C GLU A 18 -29.91 -2.18 -12.64
N ALA A 19 -31.17 -1.89 -12.33
CA ALA A 19 -31.56 -1.21 -11.10
C ALA A 19 -31.13 -1.99 -9.84
N LEU A 20 -31.29 -3.32 -9.85
CA LEU A 20 -30.85 -4.17 -8.74
C LEU A 20 -29.32 -4.12 -8.52
N ILE A 21 -28.55 -4.11 -9.61
CA ILE A 21 -27.08 -3.97 -9.56
C ILE A 21 -26.69 -2.65 -8.91
N ASN A 22 -27.26 -1.54 -9.38
CA ASN A 22 -26.84 -0.20 -8.97
C ASN A 22 -27.37 0.20 -7.59
N GLU A 23 -28.59 -0.20 -7.23
CA GLU A 23 -29.24 0.27 -6.00
C GLU A 23 -29.06 -0.65 -4.79
N THR A 24 -28.78 -1.94 -5.00
CA THR A 24 -28.67 -2.91 -3.90
C THR A 24 -27.32 -3.60 -3.86
N ILE A 25 -26.88 -4.15 -4.99
CA ILE A 25 -25.70 -5.01 -5.02
C ILE A 25 -24.41 -4.22 -4.83
N LEU A 26 -24.20 -3.17 -5.62
CA LEU A 26 -22.99 -2.34 -5.53
C LEU A 26 -22.87 -1.60 -4.19
N PRO A 27 -23.94 -1.01 -3.60
CA PRO A 27 -23.85 -0.42 -2.26
C PRO A 27 -23.42 -1.40 -1.16
N VAL A 28 -23.94 -2.62 -1.17
CA VAL A 28 -23.56 -3.66 -0.19
C VAL A 28 -22.11 -4.10 -0.40
N ALA A 29 -21.69 -4.29 -1.66
CA ALA A 29 -20.30 -4.56 -2.01
C ALA A 29 -19.36 -3.45 -1.50
N MET A 30 -19.73 -2.18 -1.71
CA MET A 30 -18.94 -1.03 -1.26
C MET A 30 -18.83 -0.96 0.26
N SER A 31 -19.91 -1.21 0.99
CA SER A 31 -19.89 -1.24 2.46
C SER A 31 -18.93 -2.31 3.00
N ARG A 32 -18.95 -3.51 2.42
CA ARG A 32 -18.04 -4.61 2.77
C ARG A 32 -16.59 -4.27 2.47
N LEU A 33 -16.34 -3.73 1.28
CA LEU A 33 -15.01 -3.32 0.85
C LEU A 33 -14.43 -2.22 1.74
N ARG A 34 -15.24 -1.23 2.13
CA ARG A 34 -14.85 -0.15 3.06
C ARG A 34 -14.45 -0.67 4.44
N GLY A 35 -15.02 -1.79 4.89
CA GLY A 35 -14.68 -2.43 6.16
C GLY A 35 -13.32 -3.12 6.16
N GLN A 36 -12.84 -3.56 5.00
CA GLN A 36 -11.56 -4.26 4.85
C GLN A 36 -10.42 -3.34 4.44
N LEU A 37 -10.73 -2.19 3.83
CA LEU A 37 -9.74 -1.23 3.37
C LEU A 37 -9.48 -0.16 4.43
N THR A 38 -8.46 -0.40 5.27
CA THR A 38 -7.96 0.59 6.23
C THR A 38 -7.05 1.61 5.53
N MET A 39 -6.09 1.13 4.73
CA MET A 39 -5.02 1.92 4.13
C MET A 39 -5.47 3.02 3.16
N PRO A 40 -6.44 2.82 2.24
CA PRO A 40 -6.88 3.87 1.31
C PRO A 40 -7.34 5.16 2.00
N LYS A 41 -7.90 5.06 3.22
CA LYS A 41 -8.35 6.24 3.98
C LYS A 41 -7.18 7.06 4.55
N LEU A 42 -6.03 6.41 4.72
CA LEU A 42 -4.84 6.97 5.38
C LEU A 42 -3.87 7.62 4.39
N ILE A 43 -4.00 7.34 3.09
CA ILE A 43 -3.13 7.83 2.02
C ILE A 43 -3.86 8.84 1.13
N SER A 44 -3.11 9.51 0.25
CA SER A 44 -3.73 10.34 -0.78
C SER A 44 -4.43 9.46 -1.82
N VAL A 45 -5.64 9.86 -2.21
CA VAL A 45 -6.42 9.18 -3.26
C VAL A 45 -6.71 10.17 -4.37
N ASP A 46 -6.30 9.84 -5.58
CA ASP A 46 -6.69 10.56 -6.79
C ASP A 46 -7.95 9.92 -7.38
N THR A 47 -9.06 10.63 -7.24
CA THR A 47 -10.40 10.25 -7.70
C THR A 47 -10.84 11.05 -8.93
N ALA A 48 -9.92 11.55 -9.76
CA ALA A 48 -10.30 12.26 -10.97
C ALA A 48 -11.22 11.36 -11.83
N ASP A 49 -12.39 11.91 -12.19
CA ASP A 49 -13.42 11.24 -12.98
C ASP A 49 -13.06 11.26 -14.47
N GLU A 50 -11.93 10.65 -14.78
CA GLU A 50 -11.44 10.50 -16.15
C GLU A 50 -11.34 9.00 -16.47
N SER A 51 -11.87 8.59 -17.62
CA SER A 51 -11.60 7.24 -18.11
C SER A 51 -10.19 7.18 -18.69
N LYS A 52 -9.41 6.18 -18.28
CA LYS A 52 -7.99 6.03 -18.66
C LYS A 52 -7.71 4.61 -19.11
N LYS A 53 -6.73 4.45 -19.99
CA LYS A 53 -6.33 3.12 -20.48
C LYS A 53 -5.43 2.43 -19.46
N VAL A 54 -5.48 1.10 -19.45
CA VAL A 54 -4.52 0.29 -18.68
C VAL A 54 -3.11 0.59 -19.20
N GLY A 55 -2.20 0.89 -18.28
CA GLY A 55 -0.81 1.25 -18.56
C GLY A 55 -0.56 2.74 -18.76
N GLU A 56 -1.59 3.59 -18.73
CA GLU A 56 -1.41 5.05 -18.85
C GLU A 56 -0.74 5.64 -17.59
N LEU A 57 0.07 6.68 -17.80
CA LEU A 57 0.75 7.42 -16.74
C LEU A 57 -0.10 8.60 -16.30
N VAL A 58 -0.43 8.65 -15.01
CA VAL A 58 -1.01 9.80 -14.32
C VAL A 58 0.12 10.60 -13.70
N ARG A 59 0.21 11.89 -14.04
CA ARG A 59 1.22 12.79 -13.47
C ARG A 59 0.68 13.45 -12.22
N VAL A 60 1.42 13.26 -11.14
CA VAL A 60 1.03 13.68 -9.80
C VAL A 60 2.10 14.62 -9.29
N ASN A 61 1.69 15.73 -8.70
CA ASN A 61 2.65 16.66 -8.13
C ASN A 61 3.16 16.10 -6.80
N LYS A 62 4.49 16.04 -6.65
CA LYS A 62 5.09 15.87 -5.34
C LYS A 62 4.78 17.10 -4.47
N PRO A 63 4.59 16.95 -3.14
CA PRO A 63 4.48 18.11 -2.26
C PRO A 63 5.66 19.06 -2.48
N VAL A 64 5.35 20.34 -2.72
CA VAL A 64 6.36 21.38 -2.94
C VAL A 64 6.93 21.79 -1.58
N GLU A 65 8.25 21.73 -1.44
CA GLU A 65 8.98 22.23 -0.28
C GLU A 65 9.94 23.35 -0.72
N PHE A 66 10.04 24.40 0.09
CA PHE A 66 11.02 25.46 -0.07
C PHE A 66 12.09 25.30 1.03
N ASP A 67 13.35 25.59 0.70
CA ASP A 67 14.47 25.35 1.61
C ASP A 67 14.56 26.41 2.73
N SER A 68 14.85 27.66 2.35
CA SER A 68 15.00 28.79 3.26
C SER A 68 14.16 29.99 2.86
N ALA A 69 13.76 30.78 3.85
CA ALA A 69 13.24 32.12 3.61
C ALA A 69 14.41 33.09 3.43
N ASP A 70 14.31 33.97 2.43
CA ASP A 70 15.29 35.03 2.22
C ASP A 70 14.96 36.25 3.10
N GLU A 71 16.00 36.88 3.66
CA GLU A 71 15.86 38.14 4.37
C GLU A 71 15.83 39.31 3.37
N HIS A 72 14.95 40.29 3.60
CA HIS A 72 14.86 41.47 2.74
C HIS A 72 16.12 42.35 2.83
N GLY A 73 16.90 42.41 1.75
CA GLY A 73 18.03 43.33 1.60
C GLY A 73 17.65 44.70 1.02
N THR A 74 18.61 45.63 0.99
CA THR A 74 18.42 46.99 0.45
C THR A 74 18.17 47.03 -1.07
N GLY A 75 18.42 45.91 -1.77
CA GLY A 75 18.23 45.75 -3.21
C GLY A 75 16.88 45.17 -3.66
N GLY A 76 15.93 44.96 -2.74
CA GLY A 76 14.63 44.35 -3.04
C GLY A 76 14.62 42.82 -2.85
N SER A 77 13.57 42.15 -3.33
CA SER A 77 13.40 40.70 -3.25
C SER A 77 13.76 40.00 -4.56
N THR A 78 14.50 38.89 -4.48
CA THR A 78 14.66 37.94 -5.58
C THR A 78 13.60 36.86 -5.51
N ALA A 79 12.97 36.53 -6.63
CA ALA A 79 12.00 35.44 -6.69
C ALA A 79 12.72 34.11 -6.95
N THR A 80 12.41 33.09 -6.16
CA THR A 80 12.82 31.71 -6.43
C THR A 80 11.81 31.07 -7.38
N ASP A 81 12.31 30.41 -8.43
CA ASP A 81 11.46 29.72 -9.40
C ASP A 81 10.69 28.54 -8.76
N LEU A 82 9.42 28.42 -9.12
CA LEU A 82 8.58 27.31 -8.68
C LEU A 82 8.88 26.05 -9.52
N ASN A 83 9.69 25.13 -8.99
CA ASN A 83 9.90 23.83 -9.60
C ASN A 83 9.03 22.76 -8.90
N VAL A 84 7.92 22.37 -9.55
CA VAL A 84 7.05 21.29 -9.06
C VAL A 84 7.52 19.97 -9.66
N GLU A 85 8.20 19.14 -8.86
CA GLU A 85 8.57 17.79 -9.26
C GLU A 85 7.30 16.95 -9.49
N LYS A 86 7.19 16.32 -10.66
CA LYS A 86 6.07 15.47 -11.03
C LYS A 86 6.48 14.01 -10.93
N VAL A 87 5.74 13.24 -10.15
CA VAL A 87 5.88 11.79 -10.05
C VAL A 87 4.90 11.14 -11.01
N GLU A 88 5.38 10.18 -11.79
CA GLU A 88 4.54 9.40 -12.71
C GLU A 88 3.98 8.17 -11.97
N LEU A 89 2.65 8.12 -11.84
CA LEU A 89 1.90 6.99 -11.30
C LEU A 89 1.31 6.21 -12.48
N ARG A 90 1.69 4.94 -12.64
CA ARG A 90 1.19 4.09 -13.72
C ARG A 90 -0.06 3.34 -13.28
N LEU A 91 -1.10 3.34 -14.11
CA LEU A 91 -2.32 2.56 -13.92
C LEU A 91 -2.13 1.14 -14.47
N ASP A 92 -1.36 0.32 -13.78
CA ASP A 92 -0.96 -1.01 -14.26
C ASP A 92 -1.79 -2.17 -13.71
N ARG A 93 -2.59 -1.94 -12.66
CA ARG A 93 -3.37 -3.00 -12.02
C ARG A 93 -4.84 -2.94 -12.43
N HIS A 94 -5.18 -3.70 -13.49
CA HIS A 94 -6.56 -4.04 -13.84
C HIS A 94 -6.89 -5.42 -13.27
N VAL A 95 -7.52 -5.44 -12.10
CA VAL A 95 -7.84 -6.68 -11.39
C VAL A 95 -9.32 -6.99 -11.55
N TYR A 96 -9.63 -8.29 -11.65
CA TYR A 96 -11.00 -8.75 -11.73
C TYR A 96 -11.20 -10.06 -10.98
N LYS A 97 -12.43 -10.31 -10.58
CA LYS A 97 -12.88 -11.62 -10.13
C LYS A 97 -14.15 -11.99 -10.86
N GLU A 98 -14.07 -13.12 -11.56
CA GLU A 98 -15.20 -13.70 -12.29
C GLU A 98 -15.62 -15.01 -11.63
N PHE A 99 -16.93 -15.21 -11.55
CA PHE A 99 -17.54 -16.48 -11.22
C PHE A 99 -18.74 -16.72 -12.13
N LYS A 100 -19.08 -17.99 -12.31
CA LYS A 100 -20.18 -18.41 -13.19
C LYS A 100 -21.01 -19.47 -12.51
N MET A 101 -22.22 -19.63 -13.01
CA MET A 101 -23.14 -20.67 -12.55
C MET A 101 -23.94 -21.19 -13.73
N SER A 102 -24.01 -22.51 -13.87
CA SER A 102 -24.75 -23.16 -14.95
C SER A 102 -26.24 -23.23 -14.66
N ASP A 103 -27.06 -23.35 -15.70
CA ASP A 103 -28.52 -23.44 -15.57
C ASP A 103 -28.97 -24.68 -14.77
N ARG A 104 -28.19 -25.75 -14.86
CA ARG A 104 -28.38 -26.97 -14.05
C ARG A 104 -28.19 -26.71 -12.57
N GLU A 105 -27.15 -25.96 -12.20
CA GLU A 105 -26.89 -25.54 -10.81
C GLU A 105 -27.93 -24.53 -10.33
N PHE A 106 -28.41 -23.66 -11.22
CA PHE A 106 -29.46 -22.68 -10.92
C PHE A 106 -30.79 -23.30 -10.52
N THR A 107 -31.14 -24.43 -11.13
CA THR A 107 -32.39 -25.14 -10.84
C THR A 107 -32.42 -25.73 -9.42
N GLY A 108 -31.26 -26.06 -8.85
CA GLY A 108 -31.13 -26.67 -7.51
C GLY A 108 -30.60 -25.73 -6.43
N MET A 109 -30.41 -24.44 -6.72
CA MET A 109 -29.70 -23.52 -5.84
C MET A 109 -30.51 -23.17 -4.58
N GLN A 110 -29.85 -23.18 -3.43
CA GLN A 110 -30.41 -22.57 -2.22
C GLN A 110 -30.39 -21.04 -2.34
N PRO A 111 -31.43 -20.33 -1.86
CA PRO A 111 -31.42 -18.88 -1.84
C PRO A 111 -30.21 -18.33 -1.06
N GLY A 112 -29.42 -17.43 -1.67
CA GLY A 112 -28.29 -16.75 -1.02
C GLY A 112 -26.90 -17.04 -1.59
N VAL A 113 -26.73 -18.12 -2.36
CA VAL A 113 -25.40 -18.53 -2.88
C VAL A 113 -24.77 -17.46 -3.80
N ILE A 114 -25.54 -16.83 -4.68
CA ILE A 114 -25.03 -15.77 -5.58
C ILE A 114 -24.59 -14.52 -4.80
N PRO A 115 -25.42 -13.95 -3.88
CA PRO A 115 -24.98 -12.89 -2.98
C PRO A 115 -23.71 -13.22 -2.19
N ASP A 116 -23.59 -14.43 -1.66
CA ASP A 116 -22.42 -14.86 -0.90
C ASP A 116 -21.17 -14.98 -1.79
N ALA A 117 -21.32 -15.54 -2.99
CA ALA A 117 -20.25 -15.62 -3.98
C ALA A 117 -19.77 -14.23 -4.41
N LEU A 118 -20.69 -13.29 -4.62
CA LEU A 118 -20.36 -11.92 -4.93
C LEU A 118 -19.62 -11.24 -3.77
N ALA A 119 -20.08 -11.46 -2.53
CA ALA A 119 -19.43 -10.88 -1.37
C ALA A 119 -18.00 -11.44 -1.16
N ALA A 120 -17.80 -12.73 -1.43
CA ALA A 120 -16.46 -13.34 -1.45
C ALA A 120 -15.59 -12.78 -2.59
N ALA A 121 -16.17 -12.49 -3.76
CA ALA A 121 -15.45 -11.85 -4.86
C ALA A 121 -14.99 -10.43 -4.50
N VAL A 122 -15.84 -9.65 -3.82
CA VAL A 122 -15.50 -8.33 -3.28
C VAL A 122 -14.36 -8.43 -2.27
N ASP A 123 -14.40 -9.40 -1.36
CA ASP A 123 -13.31 -9.60 -0.38
C ASP A 123 -11.97 -9.81 -1.06
N VAL A 124 -11.92 -10.68 -2.07
CA VAL A 124 -10.68 -10.96 -2.81
C VAL A 124 -10.14 -9.70 -3.47
N LEU A 125 -11.00 -8.90 -4.10
CA LEU A 125 -10.60 -7.61 -4.68
C LEU A 125 -10.05 -6.66 -3.62
N ALA A 126 -10.71 -6.54 -2.46
CA ALA A 126 -10.24 -5.72 -1.36
C ALA A 126 -8.86 -6.19 -0.86
N ARG A 127 -8.64 -7.50 -0.68
CA ARG A 127 -7.32 -8.04 -0.30
C ARG A 127 -6.24 -7.68 -1.32
N THR A 128 -6.56 -7.78 -2.62
CA THR A 128 -5.61 -7.46 -3.69
C THR A 128 -5.26 -5.97 -3.72
N VAL A 129 -6.24 -5.08 -3.53
CA VAL A 129 -5.99 -3.63 -3.44
C VAL A 129 -5.15 -3.30 -2.20
N ASN A 130 -5.48 -3.87 -1.04
CA ASN A 130 -4.74 -3.61 0.19
C ASN A 130 -3.29 -4.10 0.11
N SER A 131 -3.07 -5.31 -0.41
CA SER A 131 -1.73 -5.86 -0.65
C SER A 131 -0.91 -4.99 -1.62
N ALA A 132 -1.54 -4.42 -2.66
CA ALA A 132 -0.89 -3.48 -3.56
C ALA A 132 -0.45 -2.18 -2.86
N ILE A 133 -1.22 -1.74 -1.87
CA ILE A 133 -0.88 -0.55 -1.10
C ILE A 133 0.28 -0.84 -0.16
N PHE A 134 0.26 -1.98 0.53
CA PHE A 134 1.36 -2.43 1.37
C PHE A 134 2.65 -2.70 0.58
N ASP A 135 2.58 -3.13 -0.68
CA ASP A 135 3.74 -3.28 -1.55
C ASP A 135 4.52 -1.95 -1.71
N MET A 136 3.89 -0.79 -1.54
CA MET A 136 4.58 0.50 -1.57
C MET A 136 5.59 0.66 -0.42
N SER A 137 5.43 -0.07 0.69
CA SER A 137 6.41 -0.09 1.79
C SER A 137 7.80 -0.54 1.34
N LYS A 138 7.88 -1.37 0.30
CA LYS A 138 9.13 -1.84 -0.29
C LYS A 138 9.94 -0.69 -0.91
N GLU A 139 9.29 0.40 -1.30
CA GLU A 139 9.97 1.61 -1.82
C GLU A 139 10.43 2.55 -0.68
N VAL A 140 10.06 2.28 0.57
CA VAL A 140 10.46 3.06 1.74
C VAL A 140 11.73 2.46 2.35
N PRO A 141 12.88 3.14 2.25
CA PRO A 141 14.15 2.67 2.81
C PRO A 141 14.35 3.09 4.27
N TYR A 142 13.63 4.11 4.72
CA TYR A 142 13.83 4.73 6.02
C TYR A 142 13.23 3.88 7.13
N PHE A 143 13.92 3.80 8.25
CA PHE A 143 13.46 3.03 9.39
C PHE A 143 13.87 3.66 10.72
N SER A 144 13.26 3.20 11.81
CA SER A 144 13.65 3.53 13.18
C SER A 144 13.95 2.27 13.98
N GLY A 145 14.90 2.32 14.91
CA GLY A 145 15.29 1.15 15.71
C GLY A 145 15.96 0.07 14.85
N ASN A 146 15.87 -1.18 15.29
CA ASN A 146 16.34 -2.36 14.60
C ASN A 146 15.17 -3.12 13.98
N LEU A 147 15.10 -3.17 12.65
CA LEU A 147 14.02 -3.86 11.93
C LEU A 147 13.95 -5.35 12.28
N ALA A 148 15.09 -6.02 12.39
CA ALA A 148 15.18 -7.45 12.69
C ALA A 148 15.22 -7.75 14.20
N SER A 149 14.75 -6.81 15.05
CA SER A 149 14.69 -7.04 16.50
C SER A 149 13.65 -8.12 16.82
N ALA A 150 14.05 -9.08 17.66
CA ALA A 150 13.15 -10.09 18.21
C ALA A 150 12.43 -9.62 19.49
N ASN A 151 12.71 -8.40 19.97
CA ASN A 151 12.08 -7.84 21.17
C ASN A 151 10.62 -7.44 20.86
N ALA A 152 9.74 -7.69 21.83
CA ALA A 152 8.36 -7.23 21.78
C ALA A 152 8.28 -5.69 21.71
N ARG A 153 7.27 -5.17 21.00
CA ARG A 153 7.11 -3.72 20.82
C ARG A 153 6.86 -2.99 22.13
N ASP A 154 7.55 -1.87 22.33
CA ASP A 154 7.34 -0.99 23.49
C ASP A 154 7.06 0.47 23.07
N LYS A 155 6.60 1.28 24.03
CA LYS A 155 6.39 2.73 23.91
C LYS A 155 7.64 3.44 23.38
N LYS A 156 8.83 2.94 23.73
CA LYS A 156 10.11 3.49 23.25
C LYS A 156 10.24 3.40 21.73
N ASP A 157 9.76 2.34 21.11
CA ASP A 157 9.86 2.14 19.66
C ASP A 157 8.98 3.16 18.92
N ILE A 158 7.78 3.42 19.44
CA ILE A 158 6.90 4.47 18.91
C ILE A 158 7.53 5.86 19.08
N ILE A 159 8.16 6.13 20.23
CA ILE A 159 8.85 7.40 20.49
C ILE A 159 10.04 7.56 19.54
N GLN A 160 10.80 6.51 19.26
CA GLN A 160 11.90 6.55 18.29
C GLN A 160 11.36 6.78 16.87
N ALA A 161 10.29 6.11 16.46
CA ALA A 161 9.63 6.36 15.18
C ALA A 161 9.23 7.83 15.03
N ARG A 162 8.65 8.42 16.09
CA ARG A 162 8.30 9.84 16.12
C ARG A 162 9.53 10.72 15.97
N LYS A 163 10.60 10.43 16.70
CA LYS A 163 11.86 11.18 16.64
C LYS A 163 12.45 11.14 15.23
N THR A 164 12.49 9.98 14.58
CA THR A 164 12.99 9.82 13.21
C THR A 164 12.20 10.68 12.23
N LEU A 165 10.86 10.64 12.27
CA LEU A 165 10.03 11.47 11.39
C LEU A 165 10.11 12.97 11.70
N GLN A 166 10.30 13.36 12.96
CA GLN A 166 10.53 14.75 13.34
C GLN A 166 11.88 15.28 12.84
N ASN A 167 12.93 14.45 12.93
CA ASN A 167 14.25 14.79 12.37
C ASN A 167 14.20 14.91 10.85
N ALA A 168 13.37 14.10 10.19
CA ALA A 168 13.08 14.20 8.76
C ALA A 168 12.15 15.39 8.41
N LYS A 169 11.81 16.27 9.37
CA LYS A 169 10.95 17.45 9.20
C LYS A 169 9.56 17.15 8.63
N VAL A 170 9.03 15.96 8.91
CA VAL A 170 7.68 15.57 8.45
C VAL A 170 6.61 16.17 9.36
N PHE A 171 6.08 17.32 8.94
CA PHE A 171 5.03 18.04 9.64
C PHE A 171 3.63 17.43 9.42
N GLY A 172 2.69 17.79 10.30
CA GLY A 172 1.30 17.37 10.24
C GLY A 172 0.99 16.06 10.96
N ASP A 173 -0.27 15.64 10.83
CA ASP A 173 -0.76 14.37 11.36
C ASP A 173 -0.07 13.19 10.66
N LYS A 174 0.21 12.17 11.46
CA LYS A 174 0.94 10.97 11.07
C LYS A 174 0.15 9.75 11.50
N ASN A 175 0.10 8.77 10.62
CA ASN A 175 -0.54 7.48 10.87
C ASN A 175 0.54 6.46 11.19
N LEU A 176 0.22 5.53 12.09
CA LEU A 176 1.01 4.33 12.35
C LEU A 176 0.12 3.13 12.08
N VAL A 177 0.53 2.28 11.14
CA VAL A 177 -0.17 1.04 10.79
C VAL A 177 0.69 -0.13 11.23
N LEU A 178 0.11 -0.97 12.09
CA LEU A 178 0.77 -2.08 12.73
C LEU A 178 0.31 -3.43 12.18
N THR A 179 1.19 -4.41 12.24
CA THR A 179 0.82 -5.83 12.11
C THR A 179 0.04 -6.30 13.34
N SER A 180 -0.72 -7.39 13.22
CA SER A 180 -1.49 -7.94 14.34
C SER A 180 -0.62 -8.36 15.53
N ASP A 181 0.60 -8.83 15.29
CA ASP A 181 1.52 -9.24 16.35
C ASP A 181 2.05 -8.02 17.14
N THR A 182 2.48 -6.99 16.40
CA THR A 182 3.04 -5.76 16.98
C THR A 182 1.96 -4.90 17.66
N GLU A 183 0.71 -4.97 17.19
CA GLU A 183 -0.45 -4.41 17.88
C GLU A 183 -0.72 -5.12 19.21
N ALA A 184 -0.67 -6.46 19.24
CA ALA A 184 -0.94 -7.23 20.46
C ALA A 184 0.03 -6.88 21.59
N ASP A 185 1.32 -6.74 21.27
CA ASP A 185 2.35 -6.29 22.21
C ASP A 185 2.00 -4.91 22.82
N LEU A 186 1.64 -3.96 21.96
CA LEU A 186 1.32 -2.60 22.38
C LEU A 186 0.00 -2.53 23.16
N LEU A 187 -1.00 -3.32 22.78
CA LEU A 187 -2.27 -3.38 23.50
C LEU A 187 -2.08 -3.89 24.93
N GLY A 188 -1.25 -4.92 25.13
CA GLY A 188 -0.89 -5.40 26.46
C GLY A 188 -0.26 -4.30 27.32
N ILE A 189 0.54 -3.44 26.72
CA ILE A 189 1.18 -2.32 27.43
C ILE A 189 0.20 -1.20 27.75
N PHE A 190 -0.71 -0.83 26.85
CA PHE A 190 -1.63 0.31 27.05
C PHE A 190 -2.79 -0.01 27.99
N THR A 191 -3.25 -1.26 28.01
CA THR A 191 -4.27 -1.72 28.97
C THR A 191 -3.80 -1.65 30.42
N THR A 192 -2.51 -1.91 30.71
CA THR A 192 -1.97 -1.70 32.07
C THR A 192 -2.03 -0.25 32.57
N GLY A 193 -2.26 0.71 31.67
CA GLY A 193 -2.35 2.14 31.97
C GLY A 193 -3.74 2.64 32.37
N ASN A 194 -4.73 1.77 32.62
CA ASN A 194 -6.15 2.10 32.85
C ASN A 194 -6.83 2.80 31.66
N ASP A 195 -6.40 2.50 30.45
CA ASP A 195 -7.07 2.98 29.25
C ASP A 195 -8.30 2.11 28.94
N GLN A 196 -9.45 2.57 29.44
CA GLN A 196 -10.71 1.83 29.31
C GLN A 196 -11.13 1.54 27.87
N THR A 197 -10.68 2.35 26.89
CA THR A 197 -11.02 2.14 25.48
C THR A 197 -10.20 0.99 24.89
N ALA A 198 -8.90 0.96 25.16
CA ALA A 198 -8.04 -0.15 24.77
C ALA A 198 -8.48 -1.47 25.43
N GLU A 199 -8.90 -1.43 26.70
CA GLU A 199 -9.39 -2.61 27.42
C GLU A 199 -10.73 -3.14 26.90
N LYS A 200 -11.67 -2.26 26.54
CA LYS A 200 -13.04 -2.66 26.15
C LYS A 200 -13.16 -2.96 24.66
N GLU A 201 -12.58 -2.10 23.82
CA GLU A 201 -12.75 -2.14 22.37
C GLU A 201 -11.54 -2.73 21.65
N GLY A 202 -10.42 -2.97 22.35
CA GLY A 202 -9.18 -3.49 21.74
C GLY A 202 -8.50 -2.49 20.81
N THR A 203 -8.82 -1.19 20.91
CA THR A 203 -8.28 -0.15 20.02
C THR A 203 -7.28 0.74 20.76
N ILE A 204 -6.09 0.93 20.19
CA ILE A 204 -5.02 1.74 20.78
C ILE A 204 -5.32 3.25 20.66
N GLY A 205 -5.89 3.66 19.52
CA GLY A 205 -6.21 5.06 19.21
C GLY A 205 -4.98 5.96 19.05
N ARG A 206 -5.14 7.27 19.29
CA ARG A 206 -4.04 8.23 19.13
C ARG A 206 -3.03 8.11 20.27
N ARG A 207 -1.77 7.80 19.93
CA ARG A 207 -0.66 7.65 20.89
C ARG A 207 0.62 8.30 20.36
N PHE A 208 1.33 9.01 21.24
CA PHE A 208 2.64 9.62 20.93
C PHE A 208 2.69 10.47 19.64
N GLY A 209 1.58 11.08 19.26
CA GLY A 209 1.47 11.91 18.05
C GLY A 209 1.21 11.13 16.75
N PHE A 210 0.89 9.84 16.84
CA PHE A 210 0.39 9.01 15.75
C PHE A 210 -1.07 8.61 15.97
N ASP A 211 -1.85 8.57 14.91
CA ASP A 211 -3.10 7.82 14.88
C ASP A 211 -2.78 6.36 14.55
N VAL A 212 -2.96 5.48 15.53
CA VAL A 212 -2.57 4.07 15.45
C VAL A 212 -3.72 3.24 14.90
N TYR A 213 -3.42 2.48 13.85
CA TYR A 213 -4.30 1.51 13.20
C TYR A 213 -3.60 0.17 13.13
N SER A 214 -4.38 -0.89 13.02
CA SER A 214 -3.90 -2.23 12.70
C SER A 214 -4.55 -2.71 11.42
N ASP A 215 -3.81 -3.53 10.68
CA ASP A 215 -4.33 -4.21 9.52
C ASP A 215 -3.97 -5.68 9.56
N VAL A 216 -4.99 -6.54 9.50
CA VAL A 216 -4.84 -8.00 9.51
C VAL A 216 -4.14 -8.54 8.25
N GLN A 217 -3.95 -7.71 7.23
CA GLN A 217 -3.25 -8.02 5.99
C GLN A 217 -1.90 -7.33 5.87
N ALA A 218 -1.43 -6.67 6.94
CA ALA A 218 -0.09 -6.09 6.96
C ALA A 218 0.95 -7.20 6.72
N PRO A 219 1.89 -7.03 5.76
CA PRO A 219 2.80 -8.10 5.36
C PRO A 219 3.98 -8.25 6.31
N TYR A 220 4.62 -9.40 6.20
CA TYR A 220 5.95 -9.66 6.74
C TYR A 220 6.98 -9.58 5.60
N HIS A 221 8.10 -8.90 5.81
CA HIS A 221 9.17 -8.80 4.83
C HIS A 221 10.17 -9.93 5.06
N PHE A 222 10.30 -10.82 4.07
CA PHE A 222 11.34 -11.84 4.02
C PHE A 222 12.52 -11.30 3.23
N ALA A 223 13.65 -11.10 3.91
CA ALA A 223 14.86 -10.59 3.32
C ALA A 223 15.53 -11.63 2.43
N GLY A 224 16.29 -11.17 1.44
CA GLY A 224 17.17 -12.06 0.69
C GLY A 224 18.27 -12.68 1.57
N THR A 225 18.86 -13.78 1.12
CA THR A 225 19.89 -14.51 1.90
C THR A 225 21.15 -13.69 2.13
N ALA A 226 21.36 -12.60 1.38
CA ALA A 226 22.44 -11.66 1.62
C ALA A 226 22.35 -10.97 3.00
N SER A 227 21.17 -10.92 3.63
CA SER A 227 20.99 -10.38 4.98
C SER A 227 21.75 -11.14 6.07
N GLU A 228 22.09 -12.41 5.83
CA GLU A 228 22.88 -13.23 6.75
C GLU A 228 24.40 -12.99 6.59
N SER A 229 24.83 -12.29 5.54
CA SER A 229 26.24 -12.06 5.24
C SER A 229 26.79 -10.83 5.97
N ALA A 230 27.72 -11.07 6.90
CA ALA A 230 28.39 -10.01 7.66
C ALA A 230 29.54 -9.29 6.90
N GLY A 231 29.89 -9.75 5.70
CA GLY A 231 31.08 -9.31 4.95
C GLY A 231 30.79 -8.38 3.76
N ILE A 232 29.58 -7.82 3.64
CA ILE A 232 29.19 -7.05 2.47
C ILE A 232 29.92 -5.71 2.45
N THR A 233 30.54 -5.38 1.32
CA THR A 233 31.22 -4.11 1.09
C THR A 233 30.88 -3.54 -0.27
N LEU A 234 31.06 -2.23 -0.45
CA LEU A 234 31.05 -1.63 -1.79
C LEU A 234 32.30 -2.05 -2.57
N SER A 235 32.13 -2.76 -3.67
CA SER A 235 33.27 -3.14 -4.53
C SER A 235 33.88 -1.95 -5.27
N ILE A 236 33.03 -0.99 -5.64
CA ILE A 236 33.40 0.22 -6.39
C ILE A 236 32.76 1.42 -5.69
N ALA A 237 33.44 2.57 -5.73
CA ALA A 237 32.89 3.81 -5.21
C ALA A 237 31.59 4.18 -5.93
N ALA A 238 30.56 4.55 -5.18
CA ALA A 238 29.30 5.01 -5.72
C ALA A 238 29.27 6.54 -5.75
N ALA A 239 29.26 7.11 -6.96
CA ALA A 239 29.19 8.56 -7.13
C ALA A 239 27.82 9.12 -6.70
N ALA A 240 27.79 10.40 -6.31
CA ALA A 240 26.55 11.11 -6.06
C ALA A 240 25.64 11.07 -7.31
N GLY A 241 24.36 10.77 -7.11
CA GLY A 241 23.37 10.57 -8.17
C GLY A 241 23.28 9.15 -8.73
N SER A 242 24.17 8.23 -8.33
CA SER A 242 24.07 6.82 -8.75
C SER A 242 22.83 6.16 -8.14
N SER A 243 22.06 5.45 -8.96
CA SER A 243 20.95 4.56 -8.54
C SER A 243 21.38 3.10 -8.46
N THR A 244 22.68 2.81 -8.58
CA THR A 244 23.23 1.45 -8.53
C THR A 244 24.37 1.39 -7.52
N LEU A 245 24.34 0.36 -6.67
CA LEU A 245 25.43 0.00 -5.77
C LEU A 245 26.04 -1.32 -6.24
N VAL A 246 27.36 -1.37 -6.40
CA VAL A 246 28.06 -2.61 -6.75
C VAL A 246 28.63 -3.21 -5.48
N LEU A 247 28.00 -4.28 -5.00
CA LEU A 247 28.35 -4.97 -3.76
C LEU A 247 29.32 -6.13 -4.03
N ALA A 248 30.13 -6.45 -3.03
CA ALA A 248 30.91 -7.68 -2.94
C ALA A 248 30.76 -8.29 -1.55
N GLY A 249 31.03 -9.59 -1.42
CA GLY A 249 30.94 -10.29 -0.14
C GLY A 249 29.52 -10.64 0.28
N CYS A 250 28.56 -10.67 -0.65
CA CYS A 250 27.18 -11.09 -0.39
C CYS A 250 27.05 -12.59 -0.11
N GLY A 251 28.04 -13.39 -0.48
CA GLY A 251 27.97 -14.86 -0.49
C GLY A 251 27.56 -15.40 -1.86
N ALA A 252 28.03 -16.61 -2.17
CA ALA A 252 27.80 -17.22 -3.48
C ALA A 252 26.31 -17.46 -3.73
N ASN A 253 25.78 -16.95 -4.85
CA ASN A 253 24.36 -17.03 -5.21
C ASN A 253 23.40 -16.44 -4.16
N ALA A 254 23.89 -15.53 -3.31
CA ALA A 254 23.03 -14.87 -2.34
C ALA A 254 21.98 -14.00 -3.02
N THR A 255 20.76 -13.99 -2.49
CA THR A 255 19.66 -13.21 -3.04
C THR A 255 19.53 -11.88 -2.31
N LEU A 256 19.13 -10.84 -3.05
CA LEU A 256 18.55 -9.61 -2.51
C LEU A 256 17.17 -9.44 -3.14
N VAL A 257 16.17 -9.15 -2.32
CA VAL A 257 14.77 -9.06 -2.74
C VAL A 257 14.33 -7.61 -2.73
N LYS A 258 13.38 -7.23 -3.60
CA LYS A 258 12.80 -5.89 -3.63
C LYS A 258 12.27 -5.50 -2.24
N GLY A 259 12.74 -4.37 -1.75
CA GLY A 259 12.38 -3.85 -0.43
C GLY A 259 13.35 -4.20 0.69
N ASP A 260 14.41 -4.97 0.43
CA ASP A 260 15.52 -5.13 1.38
C ASP A 260 16.12 -3.76 1.72
N VAL A 261 16.34 -3.52 3.01
CA VAL A 261 16.87 -2.25 3.51
C VAL A 261 18.37 -2.37 3.69
N ILE A 262 19.11 -1.49 3.01
CA ILE A 262 20.57 -1.43 2.99
C ILE A 262 21.02 -0.20 3.79
N SER A 263 21.86 -0.42 4.79
CA SER A 263 22.52 0.62 5.57
C SER A 263 24.02 0.64 5.26
N VAL A 264 24.59 1.84 5.11
CA VAL A 264 26.01 2.02 4.77
C VAL A 264 26.77 2.53 5.98
N ALA A 265 27.85 1.85 6.35
CA ALA A 265 28.67 2.25 7.50
C ALA A 265 29.26 3.66 7.31
N GLY A 266 29.14 4.51 8.32
CA GLY A 266 29.65 5.88 8.28
C GLY A 266 28.79 6.88 7.50
N SER A 267 27.65 6.45 6.93
CA SER A 267 26.66 7.32 6.31
C SER A 267 25.33 7.24 7.04
N SER A 268 24.57 8.34 7.09
CA SER A 268 23.18 8.34 7.55
C SER A 268 22.20 7.93 6.44
N GLN A 269 22.68 7.75 5.21
CA GLN A 269 21.85 7.36 4.08
C GLN A 269 21.53 5.87 4.11
N VAL A 270 20.26 5.56 3.93
CA VAL A 270 19.71 4.21 3.81
C VAL A 270 19.05 4.03 2.45
N PHE A 271 19.06 2.80 1.96
CA PHE A 271 18.58 2.46 0.63
C PHE A 271 17.61 1.28 0.68
N ALA A 272 16.72 1.20 -0.30
CA ALA A 272 15.86 0.06 -0.54
C ALA A 272 16.21 -0.56 -1.88
N VAL A 273 16.26 -1.89 -1.95
CA VAL A 273 16.49 -2.63 -3.19
C VAL A 273 15.28 -2.47 -4.11
N ALA A 274 15.50 -2.03 -5.34
CA ALA A 274 14.44 -1.69 -6.29
C ALA A 274 13.86 -2.91 -7.03
N ALA A 275 14.66 -3.97 -7.20
CA ALA A 275 14.28 -5.21 -7.89
C ALA A 275 15.10 -6.40 -7.37
N ASP A 276 14.51 -7.59 -7.46
CA ASP A 276 15.16 -8.84 -7.05
C ASP A 276 16.43 -9.08 -7.87
N VAL A 277 17.51 -9.45 -7.21
CA VAL A 277 18.80 -9.73 -7.82
C VAL A 277 19.51 -10.85 -7.09
N VAL A 278 20.26 -11.66 -7.83
CA VAL A 278 21.08 -12.75 -7.29
C VAL A 278 22.53 -12.41 -7.52
N ALA A 279 23.35 -12.55 -6.48
CA ALA A 279 24.80 -12.40 -6.59
C ALA A 279 25.43 -13.53 -7.40
N ASP A 280 26.59 -13.26 -7.98
CA ASP A 280 27.34 -14.29 -8.69
C ASP A 280 27.96 -15.34 -7.74
N ALA A 281 28.70 -16.29 -8.31
CA ALA A 281 29.37 -17.34 -7.54
C ALA A 281 30.44 -16.80 -6.58
N ASP A 282 30.98 -15.61 -6.86
CA ASP A 282 31.99 -14.94 -6.04
C ASP A 282 31.35 -13.97 -5.01
N GLY A 283 30.02 -13.82 -5.05
CA GLY A 283 29.25 -12.96 -4.16
C GLY A 283 29.31 -11.47 -4.52
N ALA A 284 29.60 -11.14 -5.79
CA ALA A 284 29.50 -9.79 -6.34
C ALA A 284 28.16 -9.57 -7.05
N VAL A 285 27.63 -8.34 -6.97
CA VAL A 285 26.33 -7.99 -7.56
C VAL A 285 26.17 -6.50 -7.77
N ALA A 286 25.54 -6.09 -8.87
CA ALA A 286 25.09 -4.73 -9.09
C ALA A 286 23.60 -4.62 -8.69
N VAL A 287 23.31 -3.82 -7.68
CA VAL A 287 21.97 -3.68 -7.08
C VAL A 287 21.40 -2.31 -7.42
N ALA A 288 20.23 -2.29 -8.06
CA ALA A 288 19.47 -1.07 -8.24
C ALA A 288 18.82 -0.65 -6.92
N VAL A 289 19.03 0.60 -6.51
CA VAL A 289 18.59 1.12 -5.21
C VAL A 289 17.79 2.42 -5.33
N THR A 290 16.94 2.66 -4.33
CA THR A 290 16.20 3.90 -4.14
C THR A 290 16.31 4.38 -2.69
N PRO A 291 16.51 5.68 -2.41
CA PRO A 291 16.81 6.79 -3.33
C PRO A 291 18.22 6.69 -3.95
N ALA A 292 18.54 7.60 -4.88
CA ALA A 292 19.90 7.72 -5.41
C ALA A 292 20.89 8.17 -4.32
N VAL A 293 22.16 7.81 -4.50
CA VAL A 293 23.27 8.15 -3.59
C VAL A 293 23.41 9.68 -3.48
N SER A 294 23.36 10.24 -2.28
CA SER A 294 23.39 11.71 -2.07
C SER A 294 24.79 12.29 -1.98
N ALA A 295 25.74 11.50 -1.49
CA ALA A 295 27.16 11.84 -1.39
C ALA A 295 28.01 10.64 -1.75
N GLU A 296 29.21 10.87 -2.28
CA GLU A 296 30.10 9.79 -2.70
C GLU A 296 30.36 8.80 -1.57
N LEU A 297 30.13 7.51 -1.86
CA LEU A 297 30.44 6.41 -0.96
C LEU A 297 31.71 5.73 -1.43
N ALA A 298 32.73 5.69 -0.57
CA ALA A 298 34.01 5.09 -0.89
C ALA A 298 33.90 3.57 -1.10
N SER A 299 34.72 3.02 -2.00
CA SER A 299 34.91 1.57 -2.11
C SER A 299 35.42 0.98 -0.80
N GLY A 300 35.02 -0.25 -0.48
CA GLY A 300 35.38 -0.96 0.75
C GLY A 300 34.53 -0.57 1.96
N THR A 301 33.59 0.38 1.81
CA THR A 301 32.67 0.74 2.89
C THR A 301 31.77 -0.44 3.23
N ALA A 302 31.68 -0.77 4.51
CA ALA A 302 30.85 -1.87 4.99
C ALA A 302 29.36 -1.58 4.79
N ILE A 303 28.62 -2.60 4.41
CA ILE A 303 27.18 -2.56 4.16
C ILE A 303 26.49 -3.60 5.02
N THR A 304 25.33 -3.23 5.54
CA THR A 304 24.44 -4.15 6.27
C THR A 304 23.09 -4.17 5.59
N VAL A 305 22.58 -5.39 5.36
CA VAL A 305 21.21 -5.61 4.87
C VAL A 305 20.36 -6.04 6.06
N ALA A 306 19.22 -5.39 6.26
CA ALA A 306 18.29 -5.77 7.32
C ALA A 306 17.69 -7.16 7.03
N GLY A 307 17.61 -8.00 8.07
CA GLY A 307 16.96 -9.31 7.98
C GLY A 307 15.44 -9.22 7.96
N ASP A 308 14.84 -10.40 8.09
CA ASP A 308 13.40 -10.61 8.20
C ASP A 308 12.75 -9.72 9.27
N HIS A 309 11.63 -9.07 8.93
CA HIS A 309 10.94 -8.16 9.84
C HIS A 309 9.46 -7.93 9.52
N ALA A 310 8.69 -7.60 10.55
CA ALA A 310 7.31 -7.13 10.42
C ALA A 310 7.27 -5.72 9.78
N VAL A 311 6.32 -5.50 8.87
CA VAL A 311 6.18 -4.22 8.17
C VAL A 311 5.21 -3.30 8.92
N ASP A 312 5.71 -2.71 10.02
CA ASP A 312 5.03 -1.62 10.70
C ASP A 312 5.37 -0.28 10.02
N LEU A 313 4.37 0.51 9.63
CA LEU A 313 4.56 1.72 8.82
C LEU A 313 4.10 2.97 9.56
N ALA A 314 5.02 3.91 9.76
CA ALA A 314 4.68 5.25 10.23
C ALA A 314 4.85 6.25 9.08
N PHE A 315 3.79 6.98 8.72
CA PHE A 315 3.81 7.85 7.54
C PHE A 315 2.87 9.05 7.67
N SER A 316 3.14 10.09 6.86
CA SER A 316 2.19 11.17 6.60
C SER A 316 1.35 10.85 5.35
N LYS A 317 0.11 11.36 5.29
CA LYS A 317 -0.84 11.06 4.20
C LYS A 317 -0.26 11.24 2.79
N SER A 318 0.62 12.20 2.60
CA SER A 318 1.24 12.52 1.30
C SER A 318 2.39 11.61 0.88
N ALA A 319 2.83 10.66 1.73
CA ALA A 319 3.93 9.77 1.39
C ALA A 319 3.56 8.80 0.25
N PHE A 320 2.31 8.35 0.28
CA PHE A 320 1.77 7.36 -0.64
C PHE A 320 0.57 7.91 -1.39
N MET A 321 0.39 7.44 -2.62
CA MET A 321 -0.81 7.73 -3.39
C MET A 321 -1.32 6.52 -4.14
N ILE A 322 -2.65 6.42 -4.18
CA ILE A 322 -3.38 5.50 -5.05
C ILE A 322 -4.26 6.32 -6.00
N ALA A 323 -4.32 5.92 -7.27
CA ALA A 323 -5.24 6.48 -8.24
C ALA A 323 -6.19 5.38 -8.70
N PHE A 324 -7.48 5.66 -8.63
CA PHE A 324 -8.52 4.83 -9.23
C PHE A 324 -9.02 5.49 -10.50
N ARG A 325 -9.31 4.67 -11.52
CA ARG A 325 -9.91 5.16 -12.77
C ARG A 325 -11.02 4.22 -13.21
N GLN A 326 -12.06 4.81 -13.78
CA GLN A 326 -13.12 4.04 -14.41
C GLN A 326 -12.65 3.58 -15.80
N LEU A 327 -13.03 2.35 -16.16
CA LEU A 327 -12.90 1.87 -17.53
C LEU A 327 -14.08 2.37 -18.35
N GLU A 328 -13.80 2.80 -19.58
CA GLU A 328 -14.83 3.22 -20.53
C GLU A 328 -15.88 2.10 -20.72
N THR A 329 -17.14 2.48 -20.60
CA THR A 329 -18.28 1.60 -20.83
C THR A 329 -18.54 1.57 -22.34
N PRO A 330 -18.55 0.38 -22.99
CA PRO A 330 -18.88 0.31 -24.40
C PRO A 330 -20.30 0.86 -24.65
N GLU A 331 -20.44 1.73 -25.66
CA GLU A 331 -21.71 2.40 -25.98
C GLU A 331 -22.83 1.43 -26.35
N ASN A 332 -22.49 0.24 -26.86
CA ASN A 332 -23.43 -0.82 -27.20
C ASN A 332 -22.85 -2.20 -26.81
N ALA A 333 -23.37 -2.79 -25.72
CA ALA A 333 -23.01 -4.13 -25.26
C ALA A 333 -24.25 -5.05 -25.15
N PRO A 334 -24.89 -5.42 -26.28
CA PRO A 334 -26.10 -6.23 -26.26
C PRO A 334 -25.86 -7.58 -25.57
N GLY A 335 -26.72 -7.92 -24.60
CA GLY A 335 -26.62 -9.16 -23.83
C GLY A 335 -25.71 -9.10 -22.60
N VAL A 336 -25.15 -7.92 -22.28
CA VAL A 336 -24.38 -7.67 -21.06
C VAL A 336 -25.07 -6.60 -20.23
N THR A 337 -25.35 -6.89 -18.95
CA THR A 337 -25.78 -5.88 -17.98
C THR A 337 -24.55 -5.36 -17.24
N MET A 338 -24.41 -4.05 -17.14
CA MET A 338 -23.25 -3.40 -16.55
C MET A 338 -23.68 -2.37 -15.50
N GLY A 339 -22.96 -2.31 -14.39
CA GLY A 339 -23.10 -1.25 -13.40
C GLY A 339 -21.74 -0.84 -12.86
N SER A 340 -21.57 0.45 -12.58
CA SER A 340 -20.35 1.00 -11.99
C SER A 340 -20.69 1.90 -10.81
N MET A 341 -19.91 1.81 -9.75
CA MET A 341 -20.06 2.66 -8.58
C MET A 341 -18.68 3.09 -8.09
N THR A 342 -18.57 4.34 -7.65
CA THR A 342 -17.38 4.87 -6.97
C THR A 342 -17.74 5.15 -5.52
N ASP A 343 -16.93 4.65 -4.58
CA ASP A 343 -17.13 4.95 -3.18
C ASP A 343 -16.63 6.37 -2.84
N PRO A 344 -17.47 7.28 -2.31
CA PRO A 344 -17.04 8.65 -2.00
C PRO A 344 -16.00 8.74 -0.87
N VAL A 345 -15.86 7.69 -0.05
CA VAL A 345 -14.92 7.70 1.09
C VAL A 345 -13.56 7.13 0.71
N THR A 346 -13.53 5.95 0.09
CA THR A 346 -12.26 5.30 -0.30
C THR A 346 -11.80 5.67 -1.70
N GLY A 347 -12.67 6.26 -2.53
CA GLY A 347 -12.38 6.62 -3.92
C GLY A 347 -12.29 5.46 -4.90
N ILE A 348 -12.50 4.22 -4.43
CA ILE A 348 -12.45 3.03 -5.29
C ILE A 348 -13.64 2.98 -6.24
N THR A 349 -13.35 2.71 -7.51
CA THR A 349 -14.38 2.42 -8.52
C THR A 349 -14.47 0.91 -8.74
N LEU A 350 -15.68 0.35 -8.57
CA LEU A 350 -16.01 -1.02 -8.91
C LEU A 350 -16.96 -1.04 -10.09
N ARG A 351 -16.70 -1.96 -11.02
CA ARG A 351 -17.59 -2.26 -12.15
C ARG A 351 -18.02 -3.72 -12.09
N LEU A 352 -19.33 -3.96 -12.16
CA LEU A 352 -19.96 -5.28 -12.25
C LEU A 352 -20.50 -5.50 -13.66
N LEU A 353 -20.11 -6.60 -14.28
CA LEU A 353 -20.69 -7.09 -15.54
C LEU A 353 -21.39 -8.41 -15.30
N SER A 354 -22.53 -8.61 -15.96
CA SER A 354 -23.27 -9.86 -15.96
C SER A 354 -23.69 -10.21 -17.38
N TRP A 355 -23.43 -11.45 -17.82
CA TRP A 355 -23.85 -11.92 -19.14
C TRP A 355 -24.12 -13.43 -19.13
N TYR A 356 -24.86 -13.90 -20.12
CA TYR A 356 -25.10 -15.33 -20.34
C TYR A 356 -24.18 -15.84 -21.46
N ASN A 357 -23.52 -16.98 -21.21
CA ASN A 357 -22.73 -17.68 -22.22
C ASN A 357 -23.51 -18.90 -22.75
N PRO A 358 -24.02 -18.86 -24.00
CA PRO A 358 -24.83 -19.94 -24.55
C PRO A 358 -24.03 -21.21 -24.84
N SER A 359 -22.71 -21.11 -25.01
CA SER A 359 -21.87 -22.30 -25.27
C SER A 359 -21.70 -23.19 -24.04
N THR A 360 -21.76 -22.58 -22.85
CA THR A 360 -21.58 -23.27 -21.56
C THR A 360 -22.86 -23.34 -20.75
N GLU A 361 -23.98 -22.83 -21.27
CA GLU A 361 -25.28 -22.75 -20.60
C GLU A 361 -25.14 -22.16 -19.18
N SER A 362 -24.41 -21.04 -19.06
CA SER A 362 -24.06 -20.45 -17.76
C SER A 362 -24.15 -18.94 -17.72
N THR A 363 -24.60 -18.41 -16.59
CA THR A 363 -24.56 -16.97 -16.26
C THR A 363 -23.23 -16.64 -15.59
N HIS A 364 -22.59 -15.56 -16.04
CA HIS A 364 -21.31 -15.08 -15.54
C HIS A 364 -21.48 -13.74 -14.83
N TRP A 365 -20.75 -13.55 -13.73
CA TRP A 365 -20.61 -12.27 -13.04
C TRP A 365 -19.13 -11.93 -12.90
N LYS A 366 -18.77 -10.72 -13.31
CA LYS A 366 -17.40 -10.21 -13.24
C LYS A 366 -17.36 -8.86 -12.51
N LEU A 367 -16.63 -8.80 -11.41
CA LEU A 367 -16.27 -7.56 -10.76
C LEU A 367 -14.86 -7.15 -11.18
N GLU A 368 -14.66 -5.88 -11.51
CA GLU A 368 -13.35 -5.35 -11.90
C GLU A 368 -13.09 -3.94 -11.34
N THR A 369 -11.80 -3.62 -11.16
CA THR A 369 -11.32 -2.29 -10.78
C THR A 369 -9.96 -2.03 -11.44
N LEU A 370 -9.72 -0.76 -11.81
CA LEU A 370 -8.46 -0.29 -12.38
C LEU A 370 -7.82 0.71 -11.41
N PHE A 371 -6.59 0.42 -11.00
CA PHE A 371 -5.85 1.30 -10.10
C PHE A 371 -4.35 1.25 -10.34
N GLY A 372 -3.65 2.23 -9.77
CA GLY A 372 -2.19 2.28 -9.67
C GLY A 372 -1.77 2.82 -8.32
N CYS A 373 -0.66 2.32 -7.78
CA CYS A 373 -0.12 2.73 -6.48
C CYS A 373 1.30 3.26 -6.66
N LYS A 374 1.65 4.34 -5.96
CA LYS A 374 3.02 4.86 -5.96
C LYS A 374 3.39 5.52 -4.64
N ALA A 375 4.61 5.26 -4.14
CA ALA A 375 5.22 6.07 -3.11
C ALA A 375 5.68 7.41 -3.74
N VAL A 376 4.93 8.48 -3.50
CA VAL A 376 5.17 9.81 -4.09
C VAL A 376 6.29 10.54 -3.35
N ALA A 377 6.34 10.39 -2.03
CA ALA A 377 7.36 10.97 -1.17
C ALA A 377 7.77 9.93 -0.11
N PRO A 378 8.56 8.89 -0.48
CA PRO A 378 8.97 7.83 0.44
C PRO A 378 9.74 8.36 1.66
N GLU A 379 10.36 9.54 1.57
CA GLU A 379 11.00 10.25 2.68
C GLU A 379 10.05 10.68 3.81
N ARG A 380 8.73 10.69 3.54
CA ARG A 380 7.69 11.01 4.53
C ARG A 380 7.09 9.77 5.20
N ALA A 381 7.71 8.61 4.99
CA ALA A 381 7.35 7.34 5.59
C ALA A 381 8.59 6.64 6.18
N ILE A 382 8.38 5.86 7.23
CA ILE A 382 9.41 4.99 7.82
C ILE A 382 8.83 3.62 8.16
N ARG A 383 9.68 2.59 8.12
CA ARG A 383 9.41 1.30 8.75
C ARG A 383 9.81 1.35 10.21
N VAL A 384 8.93 0.92 11.10
CA VAL A 384 9.23 0.91 12.53
C VAL A 384 9.96 -0.41 12.82
N GLY A 385 11.06 -0.37 13.57
CA GLY A 385 11.86 -1.50 14.06
C GLY A 385 11.99 -1.44 15.58
N GLY A 386 12.24 -2.59 16.21
CA GLY A 386 12.26 -2.72 17.68
C GLY A 386 13.53 -2.14 18.31
N HIS A 387 13.57 -2.14 19.64
CA HIS A 387 14.77 -1.78 20.40
C HIS A 387 15.72 -2.97 20.58
#